data_AF-A0A2E5C093-F1
#
_entry.id   AF-A0A2E5C093-F1
#
_cell.length_a   1.000
_cell.length_b   1.000
_cell.length_c   1.000
_cell.angle_alpha   90.00
_cell.angle_beta   90.00
_cell.angle_gamma   90.00
#
_symmetry.space_group_name_H-M   'P 1'
#
loop_
_entity.id
_entity.type
_entity.pdbx_description
1 polymer ?
#
loop_
_entity_poly.entity_id
_entity_poly.type
_entity_poly.pdbx_seq_one_letter_code
_entity_poly.pdbx_strand_id
1 'polypeptide(L)'
;MGNGRAYECVWEVEKYPWLAQEKEVIRFWVEELKRPFLGICLGHQLLADALGGECAPQDPPEIGFFEIELNKNGINDRIFNGLDERQLCLQWHTV
;
A
#
# COMPACT_ATOMS: atom_id res chain seq x y z
N MET A 1 -12.41 -20.23 -10.23
CA MET A 1 -12.05 -21.10 -9.09
C MET A 1 -10.57 -20.89 -8.82
N GLY A 2 -10.26 -19.86 -8.03
CA GLY A 2 -8.89 -19.38 -7.83
C GLY A 2 -8.15 -20.22 -6.80
N ASN A 3 -6.94 -20.63 -7.13
CA ASN A 3 -6.06 -21.44 -6.29
C ASN A 3 -5.81 -20.74 -4.95
N GLY A 4 -5.93 -21.49 -3.85
CA GLY A 4 -5.82 -21.01 -2.47
C GLY A 4 -4.44 -20.44 -2.13
N ARG A 5 -4.26 -19.13 -2.31
CA ARG A 5 -3.26 -18.36 -1.57
C ARG A 5 -4.01 -17.36 -0.69
N ALA A 6 -3.86 -17.54 0.62
CA ALA A 6 -4.45 -16.68 1.63
C ALA A 6 -3.66 -15.37 1.71
N TYR A 7 -4.00 -14.40 0.87
CA TYR A 7 -3.59 -13.02 1.06
C TYR A 7 -4.83 -12.24 1.50
N GLU A 8 -4.73 -11.57 2.64
CA GLU A 8 -5.78 -10.67 3.13
C GLU A 8 -5.86 -9.49 2.18
N CYS A 9 -6.93 -9.43 1.37
CA CYS A 9 -7.15 -8.33 0.46
C CYS A 9 -7.92 -7.22 1.18
N VAL A 10 -7.60 -5.96 0.89
CA VAL A 10 -8.17 -4.78 1.56
C VAL A 10 -9.70 -4.71 1.52
N TRP A 11 -10.36 -5.37 0.57
CA TRP A 11 -11.82 -5.41 0.41
C TRP A 11 -12.52 -6.59 1.09
N GLU A 12 -11.80 -7.56 1.69
CA GLU A 12 -12.41 -8.74 2.33
C GLU A 12 -13.05 -8.44 3.71
N VAL A 13 -13.82 -7.34 3.82
CA VAL A 13 -14.39 -6.85 5.08
C VAL A 13 -15.41 -7.81 5.70
N GLU A 14 -16.09 -8.64 4.91
CA GLU A 14 -17.03 -9.65 5.42
C GLU A 14 -16.29 -10.78 6.14
N LYS A 15 -15.09 -11.13 5.66
CA LYS A 15 -14.24 -12.16 6.24
C LYS A 15 -13.37 -11.60 7.38
N TYR A 16 -12.98 -10.34 7.25
CA TYR A 16 -12.12 -9.61 8.19
C TYR A 16 -12.76 -8.25 8.57
N PRO A 17 -13.78 -8.23 9.46
CA PRO A 17 -14.49 -7.00 9.82
C PRO A 17 -13.61 -5.89 10.41
N TRP A 18 -12.46 -6.26 10.96
CA TRP A 18 -11.47 -5.30 11.46
C TRP A 18 -10.94 -4.37 10.36
N LEU A 19 -10.93 -4.80 9.09
CA LEU A 19 -10.51 -3.96 7.96
C LEU A 19 -11.39 -2.72 7.83
N ALA A 20 -12.70 -2.83 8.05
CA ALA A 20 -13.62 -1.69 7.98
C ALA A 20 -13.32 -0.69 9.11
N GLN A 21 -13.14 -1.19 10.34
CA GLN A 21 -12.80 -0.37 11.51
C GLN A 21 -11.44 0.32 11.35
N GLU A 22 -10.45 -0.40 10.83
CA GLU A 22 -9.11 0.14 10.60
C GLU A 22 -9.13 1.27 9.57
N LYS A 23 -9.90 1.13 8.47
CA LYS A 23 -10.08 2.19 7.48
C LYS A 23 -10.73 3.44 8.08
N GLU A 24 -11.72 3.30 8.94
CA GLU A 24 -12.35 4.43 9.65
C GLU A 24 -11.33 5.17 10.53
N VAL A 25 -10.50 4.44 11.27
CA VAL A 25 -9.44 5.01 12.13
C VAL A 25 -8.38 5.72 11.31
N ILE A 26 -7.91 5.11 10.20
CA ILE A 26 -6.94 5.71 9.29
C ILE A 26 -7.49 7.01 8.71
N ARG A 27 -8.74 6.99 8.23
CA ARG A 27 -9.41 8.19 7.71
C ARG A 27 -9.47 9.29 8.74
N PHE A 28 -9.90 8.99 9.97
CA PHE A 28 -9.93 9.96 11.06
C PHE A 28 -8.52 10.53 11.38
N TRP A 29 -7.49 9.68 11.44
CA TRP A 29 -6.12 10.11 11.71
C TRP A 29 -5.58 11.09 10.65
N VAL A 30 -5.82 10.80 9.37
CA VAL A 30 -5.31 11.59 8.27
C VAL A 30 -6.18 12.82 7.99
N GLU A 31 -7.49 12.66 7.89
CA GLU A 31 -8.41 13.73 7.50
C GLU A 31 -8.79 14.64 8.66
N GLU A 32 -9.07 14.11 9.85
CA GLU A 32 -9.54 14.93 10.98
C GLU A 32 -8.38 15.43 11.84
N LEU A 33 -7.46 14.53 12.22
CA LEU A 33 -6.32 14.89 13.08
C LEU A 33 -5.14 15.52 12.30
N LYS A 34 -5.18 15.46 10.96
CA LYS A 34 -4.13 15.99 10.07
C LYS A 34 -2.72 15.48 10.40
N ARG A 35 -2.62 14.18 10.72
CA ARG A 35 -1.34 13.54 11.08
C ARG A 35 -0.79 12.71 9.92
N PRO A 36 0.55 12.66 9.77
CA PRO A 36 1.17 11.84 8.72
C PRO A 36 0.91 10.34 8.98
N PHE A 37 0.80 9.58 7.89
CA PHE A 37 0.66 8.12 7.91
C PHE A 37 1.58 7.52 6.84
N LEU A 38 2.30 6.46 7.20
CA LEU A 38 3.11 5.66 6.26
C LEU A 38 2.57 4.23 6.27
N GLY A 39 1.96 3.83 5.16
CA GLY A 39 1.49 2.46 4.96
C GLY A 39 2.55 1.63 4.25
N ILE A 40 2.72 0.37 4.66
CA ILE A 40 3.59 -0.61 4.01
C ILE A 40 2.76 -1.86 3.71
N CYS A 41 2.87 -2.40 2.49
CA CYS A 41 2.05 -3.52 2.01
C CYS A 41 0.54 -3.26 2.26
N LEU A 42 -0.18 -4.16 2.92
CA LEU A 42 -1.60 -3.96 3.28
C LEU A 42 -1.88 -2.60 3.93
N GLY A 43 -0.94 -2.04 4.70
CA GLY A 43 -1.09 -0.71 5.30
C GLY A 43 -1.24 0.43 4.28
N HIS A 44 -0.54 0.38 3.14
CA HIS A 44 -0.72 1.42 2.10
C HIS A 44 -2.02 1.20 1.33
N GLN A 45 -2.46 -0.05 1.18
CA GLN A 45 -3.73 -0.39 0.53
C GLN A 45 -4.90 0.11 1.39
N LEU A 46 -4.83 -0.13 2.70
CA LEU A 46 -5.78 0.41 3.68
C LEU A 46 -5.84 1.93 3.63
N LEU A 47 -4.69 2.60 3.58
CA LEU A 47 -4.63 4.05 3.42
C LEU A 47 -5.29 4.52 2.12
N ALA A 48 -4.98 3.88 0.99
CA ALA A 48 -5.57 4.23 -0.29
C ALA A 48 -7.09 4.11 -0.26
N ASP A 49 -7.62 2.96 0.16
CA ASP A 49 -9.07 2.69 0.22
C ASP A 49 -9.79 3.62 1.21
N ALA A 50 -9.21 3.84 2.41
CA ALA A 50 -9.77 4.72 3.43
C ALA A 50 -9.93 6.18 2.96
N LEU A 51 -9.05 6.63 2.06
CA LEU A 51 -9.04 7.98 1.50
C LEU A 51 -9.71 8.06 0.11
N GLY A 52 -10.40 7.00 -0.32
CA GLY A 52 -11.16 6.97 -1.58
C GLY A 52 -10.33 6.70 -2.83
N GLY A 53 -9.10 6.21 -2.68
CA GLY A 53 -8.29 5.62 -3.74
C GLY A 53 -8.76 4.22 -4.13
N GLU A 54 -8.10 3.64 -5.13
CA GLU A 54 -8.43 2.31 -5.67
C GLU A 54 -7.32 1.30 -5.37
N CYS A 55 -7.71 0.08 -4.99
CA CYS A 55 -6.85 -1.08 -4.93
C CYS A 55 -7.44 -2.15 -5.84
N ALA A 56 -6.62 -2.74 -6.72
CA ALA A 56 -7.08 -3.70 -7.71
C ALA A 56 -6.09 -4.87 -7.82
N PRO A 57 -6.54 -6.10 -8.12
CA PRO A 57 -5.62 -7.21 -8.33
C PRO A 57 -4.61 -6.93 -9.46
N GLN A 58 -3.34 -7.23 -9.21
CA GLN A 58 -2.28 -7.15 -10.23
C GLN A 58 -2.28 -8.38 -11.13
N ASP A 59 -1.98 -8.18 -12.41
CA ASP A 59 -1.70 -9.24 -13.38
C ASP A 59 -0.56 -8.82 -14.32
N PRO A 60 0.66 -9.37 -14.16
CA PRO A 60 1.08 -10.39 -13.18
C PRO A 60 1.30 -9.79 -11.77
N PRO A 61 1.31 -10.62 -10.71
CA PRO A 61 1.69 -10.18 -9.37
C PRO A 61 3.19 -9.87 -9.26
N GLU A 62 3.56 -8.93 -8.39
CA GLU A 62 4.95 -8.56 -8.10
C GLU A 62 5.49 -9.36 -6.91
N ILE A 63 6.11 -10.51 -7.22
CA ILE A 63 6.72 -11.41 -6.24
C ILE A 63 8.21 -11.59 -6.54
N GLY A 64 9.08 -10.97 -5.76
CA GLY A 64 10.53 -11.05 -5.92
C GLY A 64 11.26 -9.73 -5.74
N PHE A 65 12.51 -9.67 -6.20
CA PHE A 65 13.30 -8.45 -6.23
C PHE A 65 13.12 -7.74 -7.58
N PHE A 66 12.75 -6.47 -7.52
CA PHE A 66 12.55 -5.62 -8.69
C PHE A 66 13.39 -4.36 -8.56
N GLU A 67 13.98 -3.93 -9.67
CA GLU A 67 14.60 -2.61 -9.74
C GLU A 67 13.49 -1.57 -9.89
N ILE A 68 13.45 -0.61 -8.97
CA ILE A 68 12.54 0.53 -9.01
C ILE A 68 13.36 1.81 -9.16
N GLU A 69 12.74 2.84 -9.75
CA GLU A 69 13.37 4.14 -9.98
C GLU A 69 12.51 5.25 -9.35
N LEU A 70 13.17 6.16 -8.64
CA LEU A 70 12.53 7.38 -8.14
C LEU A 70 12.05 8.21 -9.33
N ASN A 71 10.77 8.56 -9.34
CA ASN A 71 10.25 9.53 -10.30
C ASN A 71 10.74 10.96 -9.96
N LYS A 72 10.41 11.94 -10.83
CA LYS A 72 10.80 13.35 -10.63
C LYS A 72 10.41 13.92 -9.26
N ASN A 73 9.26 13.52 -8.69
CA ASN A 73 8.86 13.99 -7.37
C ASN A 73 9.70 13.32 -6.28
N GLY A 74 9.95 12.02 -6.38
CA GLY A 74 10.80 11.27 -5.46
C GLY A 74 12.24 11.79 -5.41
N ILE A 75 12.84 12.11 -6.56
CA ILE A 75 14.20 12.69 -6.64
C ILE A 75 14.31 14.02 -5.87
N ASN A 76 13.23 14.81 -5.84
CA ASN A 76 13.20 16.10 -5.17
C ASN A 76 12.66 16.04 -3.72
N ASP A 77 12.24 14.87 -3.24
CA ASP A 77 11.66 14.71 -1.91
C ASP A 77 12.75 14.42 -0.86
N ARG A 78 12.69 15.16 0.26
CA ARG A 78 13.66 15.06 1.35
C ARG A 78 13.67 13.69 2.02
N ILE A 79 12.58 12.92 1.95
CA ILE A 79 12.50 11.57 2.53
C ILE A 79 13.48 10.63 1.83
N PHE A 80 13.80 10.85 0.56
CA PHE A 80 14.70 9.99 -0.22
C PHE A 80 16.12 10.54 -0.33
N ASN A 81 16.46 11.62 0.38
CA ASN A 81 17.80 12.19 0.36
C ASN A 81 18.87 11.15 0.77
N GLY A 82 19.86 10.96 -0.09
CA GLY A 82 20.97 10.03 0.14
C GLY A 82 20.72 8.59 -0.33
N LEU A 83 19.56 8.32 -0.95
CA LEU A 83 19.33 7.09 -1.69
C LEU A 83 19.75 7.25 -3.16
N ASP A 84 20.20 6.15 -3.77
CA ASP A 84 20.40 6.09 -5.22
C ASP A 84 19.05 6.25 -5.95
N GLU A 85 19.08 6.78 -7.18
CA GLU A 85 17.86 6.94 -7.99
C GLU A 85 17.20 5.60 -8.32
N ARG A 86 18.00 4.54 -8.48
CA ARG A 86 17.53 3.16 -8.71
C ARG A 86 17.86 2.29 -7.51
N GLN A 87 16.88 1.51 -7.05
CA GLN A 87 17.06 0.59 -5.93
C GLN A 87 16.50 -0.79 -6.27
N LEU A 88 17.15 -1.83 -5.75
CA LEU A 88 16.62 -3.19 -5.79
C LEU A 88 15.72 -3.40 -4.57
N CYS A 89 14.41 -3.57 -4.79
CA CYS A 89 13.42 -3.70 -3.73
C CYS A 89 12.72 -5.06 -3.76
N LEU A 90 12.54 -5.65 -2.59
CA LEU A 90 11.72 -6.84 -2.42
C LEU A 90 10.24 -6.45 -2.43
N GLN A 91 9.46 -7.11 -3.27
CA GLN A 91 8.02 -6.99 -3.34
C GLN A 91 7.38 -8.37 -3.17
N TRP A 92 6.25 -8.41 -2.45
CA TRP A 92 5.48 -9.64 -2.26
C TRP A 92 4.00 -9.31 -2.08
N HIS A 93 3.36 -8.84 -3.15
CA HIS A 93 1.93 -8.51 -3.16
C HIS A 93 1.28 -8.86 -4.50
N THR A 94 -0.05 -8.87 -4.48
CA THR A 94 -0.90 -9.23 -5.62
C THR A 94 -1.99 -8.17 -5.90
N VAL A 95 -1.86 -6.99 -5.28
CA VAL A 95 -2.81 -5.87 -5.29
C VAL A 95 -2.01 -4.58 -5.41
#